data_AF-A0A9P5X453-F1
#
_entry.id   AF-A0A9P5X453-F1
#
_cell.length_a   1.000
_cell.length_b   1.000
_cell.length_c   1.000
_cell.angle_alpha   90.00
_cell.angle_beta   90.00
_cell.angle_gamma   90.00
#
_symmetry.space_group_name_H-M   'P 1'
#
loop_
_entity.id
_entity.type
_entity.pdbx_description
1 polymer ?
#
loop_
_entity_poly.entity_id
_entity_poly.type
_entity_poly.pdbx_seq_one_letter_code
_entity_poly.pdbx_strand_id
1 'polypeptide(L)'
;MLPRTARRLETTLLLSRQALPRPARLYSTPSHRLNAPALASAPAPQPDYPAFLRHQQKTTRPLEEDRILNDLERFLVRDRSLTVLPPPPPMNEPHGDTWFTDTPTQESMSIMDACLHNLYDVNRAKNIFGQLRQ
;
A
#
# COMPACT_ATOMS: atom_id res chain seq x y z
N MET A 1 -3.77 34.32 -38.83
CA MET A 1 -4.79 34.64 -37.82
C MET A 1 -5.36 33.33 -37.29
N LEU A 2 -5.21 33.01 -36.01
CA LEU A 2 -5.95 31.92 -35.36
C LEU A 2 -7.34 32.43 -34.98
N PRO A 3 -8.36 31.56 -35.06
CA PRO A 3 -9.09 31.30 -33.82
C PRO A 3 -9.24 29.81 -33.52
N ARG A 4 -8.99 29.49 -32.25
CA ARG A 4 -9.35 28.25 -31.55
C ARG A 4 -10.87 28.23 -31.34
N THR A 5 -11.53 27.09 -31.59
CA THR A 5 -12.78 26.75 -30.88
C THR A 5 -12.75 25.29 -30.45
N ALA A 6 -13.10 25.08 -29.18
CA ALA A 6 -13.10 23.82 -28.46
C ALA A 6 -14.53 23.25 -28.40
N ARG A 7 -14.62 22.00 -27.91
CA ARG A 7 -15.84 21.23 -27.53
C ARG A 7 -16.45 20.48 -28.73
N ARG A 8 -16.83 19.20 -28.67
CA ARG A 8 -17.27 18.32 -27.58
C ARG A 8 -16.87 16.86 -27.86
N LEU A 9 -16.53 16.12 -26.81
CA LEU A 9 -16.60 14.66 -26.78
C LEU A 9 -18.08 14.27 -26.66
N GLU A 10 -18.68 13.75 -27.72
CA GLU A 10 -20.01 13.15 -27.65
C GLU A 10 -19.89 11.62 -27.70
N THR A 11 -20.10 11.09 -26.50
CA THR A 11 -20.32 9.71 -26.10
C THR A 11 -21.52 9.10 -26.83
N THR A 12 -21.32 7.99 -27.56
CA THR A 12 -22.41 7.06 -27.88
C THR A 12 -21.90 5.62 -27.76
N LEU A 13 -21.99 5.07 -26.53
CA LEU A 13 -21.86 3.63 -26.27
C LEU A 13 -23.16 2.94 -26.69
N LEU A 14 -23.14 2.27 -27.84
CA LEU A 14 -24.23 1.40 -28.27
C LEU A 14 -24.15 0.05 -27.54
N LEU A 15 -25.24 -0.22 -26.84
CA LEU A 15 -25.74 -1.50 -26.33
C LEU A 15 -25.12 -2.77 -26.93
N SER A 16 -24.64 -3.65 -26.06
CA SER A 16 -24.74 -5.10 -26.26
C SER A 16 -25.16 -5.76 -24.95
N ARG A 17 -26.39 -6.27 -24.96
CA ARG A 17 -27.09 -6.93 -23.86
C ARG A 17 -26.64 -8.39 -23.79
N GLN A 18 -25.91 -8.78 -22.76
CA GLN A 18 -25.90 -10.16 -22.27
C GLN A 18 -26.09 -10.14 -20.76
N ALA A 19 -27.35 -10.30 -20.35
CA ALA A 19 -27.76 -10.42 -18.96
C ALA A 19 -27.65 -11.88 -18.52
N LEU A 20 -26.54 -12.23 -17.88
CA LEU A 20 -26.46 -13.39 -16.99
C LEU A 20 -26.91 -12.94 -15.58
N PRO A 21 -27.73 -13.73 -14.86
CA PRO A 21 -28.15 -13.39 -13.50
C PRO A 21 -26.93 -13.46 -12.57
N ARG A 22 -26.36 -12.30 -12.24
CA ARG A 22 -25.30 -12.21 -11.24
C ARG A 22 -25.95 -12.28 -9.85
N PRO A 23 -25.43 -13.10 -8.92
CA PRO A 23 -25.94 -13.16 -7.55
C PRO A 23 -25.89 -11.77 -6.91
N ALA A 24 -26.95 -11.44 -6.16
CA ALA A 24 -27.14 -10.17 -5.50
C ALA A 24 -25.94 -9.87 -4.58
N ARG A 25 -25.04 -9.00 -5.05
CA ARG A 25 -24.04 -8.37 -4.21
C ARG A 25 -24.77 -7.39 -3.29
N LEU A 26 -25.13 -7.86 -2.10
CA LEU A 26 -25.41 -7.03 -0.93
C LEU A 26 -24.12 -6.34 -0.46
N TYR A 27 -23.58 -5.46 -1.31
CA TYR A 27 -22.65 -4.43 -0.89
C TYR A 27 -23.38 -3.12 -1.18
N SER A 28 -23.92 -2.52 -0.12
CA SER A 28 -24.37 -1.15 -0.14
C SER A 28 -23.21 -0.28 -0.63
N THR A 29 -23.29 0.22 -1.86
CA THR A 29 -22.46 1.35 -2.28
C THR A 29 -22.88 2.53 -1.42
N PRO A 30 -22.00 3.13 -0.58
CA PRO A 30 -22.35 4.36 0.08
C PRO A 30 -22.44 5.45 -1.00
N SER A 31 -23.66 5.77 -1.47
CA SER A 31 -23.88 6.95 -2.31
C SER A 31 -23.96 8.20 -1.41
N HIS A 32 -22.95 8.43 -0.58
CA HIS A 32 -22.83 9.73 0.04
C HIS A 32 -22.26 10.67 -1.01
N ARG A 33 -23.10 11.56 -1.53
CA ARG A 33 -22.61 12.70 -2.30
C ARG A 33 -21.70 13.49 -1.37
N LEU A 34 -20.40 13.36 -1.57
CA LEU A 34 -19.40 14.24 -0.97
C LEU A 34 -19.60 15.61 -1.63
N ASN A 35 -20.50 16.42 -1.08
CA ASN A 35 -20.40 17.87 -1.17
C ASN A 35 -19.19 18.28 -0.30
N ALA A 36 -18.00 17.84 -0.68
CA ALA A 36 -16.77 18.35 -0.12
C ALA A 36 -16.53 19.69 -0.83
N PRO A 37 -16.45 20.82 -0.10
CA PRO A 37 -16.09 22.09 -0.72
C PRO A 37 -14.69 21.95 -1.33
N ALA A 38 -14.64 21.88 -2.67
CA ALA A 38 -13.42 21.85 -3.46
C ALA A 38 -12.78 23.26 -3.53
N LEU A 39 -12.58 23.87 -2.36
CA LEU A 39 -12.02 25.22 -2.22
C LEU A 39 -11.22 25.41 -0.92
N ALA A 40 -10.75 24.33 -0.31
CA ALA A 40 -9.59 24.41 0.57
C ALA A 40 -8.33 24.34 -0.31
N SER A 41 -7.93 25.48 -0.88
CA SER A 41 -6.54 25.67 -1.27
C SER A 41 -5.73 25.62 0.03
N ALA A 42 -5.30 24.42 0.42
CA ALA A 42 -4.18 24.31 1.34
C ALA A 42 -3.06 25.14 0.69
N PRO A 43 -2.46 26.11 1.39
CA PRO A 43 -1.26 26.76 0.87
C PRO A 43 -0.28 25.65 0.51
N ALA A 44 0.26 25.69 -0.71
CA ALA A 44 1.39 24.83 -1.04
C ALA A 44 2.39 24.95 0.11
N PRO A 45 2.87 23.84 0.70
CA PRO A 45 3.83 23.92 1.79
C PRO A 45 4.97 24.81 1.30
N GLN A 46 5.14 25.96 1.97
CA GLN A 46 6.28 26.82 1.72
C GLN A 46 7.52 25.94 1.88
N PRO A 47 8.51 26.07 0.98
CA PRO A 47 9.79 25.42 1.14
C PRO A 47 10.55 26.11 2.28
N ASP A 48 10.04 26.02 3.50
CA ASP A 48 10.75 26.32 4.74
C ASP A 48 11.75 25.17 4.95
N TYR A 49 12.70 25.10 4.03
CA TYR A 49 13.86 24.26 4.20
C TYR A 49 14.64 24.82 5.38
N PRO A 50 15.01 23.98 6.35
CA PRO A 50 15.80 24.43 7.48
C PRO A 50 17.11 25.08 7.00
N ALA A 51 17.61 26.06 7.74
CA ALA A 51 18.73 26.91 7.34
C ALA A 51 20.01 26.13 6.95
N PHE A 52 20.17 24.88 7.41
CA PHE A 52 21.28 24.01 7.03
C PHE A 52 21.16 23.41 5.61
N LEU A 53 19.96 23.42 5.00
CA LEU A 53 19.73 23.02 3.60
C LEU A 53 19.84 24.19 2.61
N ARG A 54 20.10 25.42 3.08
CA ARG A 54 20.52 26.51 2.18
C ARG A 54 21.85 26.10 1.56
N HIS A 55 21.79 25.68 0.30
CA HIS A 55 22.96 25.50 -0.56
C HIS A 55 23.85 26.74 -0.42
N GLN A 56 25.02 26.57 0.18
CA GLN A 56 26.07 27.58 0.12
C GLN A 56 26.49 27.66 -1.35
N GLN A 57 25.91 28.58 -2.09
CA GLN A 57 26.48 29.07 -3.35
C GLN A 57 27.76 29.83 -2.99
N LYS A 58 28.82 29.09 -2.66
CA LYS A 58 30.15 29.66 -2.47
C LYS A 58 31.12 28.94 -3.39
N THR A 59 31.05 29.38 -4.65
CA THR A 59 32.21 29.62 -5.53
C THR A 59 33.42 28.73 -5.28
N THR A 60 33.60 27.67 -6.07
CA THR A 60 34.86 27.39 -6.79
C THR A 60 34.78 26.13 -7.66
N ARG A 61 34.93 26.34 -8.98
CA ARG A 61 35.34 25.41 -10.06
C ARG A 61 34.27 24.50 -10.69
N PRO A 62 33.93 24.70 -11.98
CA PRO A 62 32.90 23.91 -12.69
C PRO A 62 33.23 22.41 -12.81
N LEU A 63 34.50 22.01 -12.65
CA LEU A 63 34.93 20.61 -12.75
C LEU A 63 34.51 19.73 -11.56
N GLU A 64 34.22 20.30 -10.39
CA GLU A 64 33.81 19.52 -9.22
C GLU A 64 32.29 19.30 -9.18
N GLU A 65 31.51 20.27 -9.66
CA GLU A 65 30.05 20.14 -9.79
C GLU A 65 29.69 19.03 -10.77
N ASP A 66 30.37 18.97 -11.92
CA ASP A 66 30.18 17.89 -12.91
C ASP A 66 30.51 16.50 -12.32
N ARG A 67 31.50 16.41 -11.42
CA ARG A 67 31.82 15.14 -10.74
C ARG A 67 30.73 14.74 -9.75
N ILE A 68 30.23 15.69 -8.96
CA ILE A 68 29.15 15.45 -7.99
C ILE A 68 27.86 15.05 -8.70
N LEU A 69 27.53 15.71 -9.82
CA LEU A 69 26.37 15.36 -10.64
C LEU A 69 26.51 13.97 -11.26
N ASN A 70 27.68 13.63 -11.81
CA ASN A 70 27.95 12.28 -12.33
C ASN A 70 27.87 11.19 -11.24
N ASP A 71 28.36 11.46 -10.04
CA ASP A 71 28.29 10.50 -8.93
C ASP A 71 26.85 10.33 -8.41
N LEU A 72 26.06 11.41 -8.39
CA LEU A 72 24.63 11.36 -8.09
C LEU A 72 23.85 10.56 -9.14
N GLU A 73 24.11 10.79 -10.42
CA GLU A 73 23.48 10.01 -11.50
C GLU A 73 23.79 8.52 -11.37
N ARG A 74 25.06 8.16 -11.10
CA ARG A 74 25.46 6.77 -10.85
C ARG A 74 24.77 6.17 -9.63
N PHE A 75 24.59 6.96 -8.56
CA PHE A 75 23.92 6.51 -7.35
C PHE A 75 22.41 6.33 -7.53
N LEU A 76 21.78 7.12 -8.40
CA LEU A 76 20.35 7.01 -8.73
C LEU A 76 20.06 5.86 -9.69
N VAL A 77 20.97 5.59 -10.64
CA VAL A 77 20.85 4.48 -11.61
C VAL A 77 21.13 3.11 -10.97
N ARG A 78 21.86 3.07 -9.84
CA ARG A 78 22.19 1.82 -9.17
C ARG A 78 20.93 1.08 -8.72
N ASP A 79 20.79 -0.17 -9.15
CA ASP A 79 19.81 -1.11 -8.59
C ASP A 79 20.06 -1.26 -7.08
N ARG A 80 19.19 -0.66 -6.28
CA ARG A 80 19.25 -0.77 -4.83
C ARG A 80 18.60 -2.08 -4.42
N SER A 81 19.35 -2.92 -3.72
CA SER A 81 18.77 -4.02 -2.96
C SER A 81 17.92 -3.42 -1.84
N LEU A 82 16.60 -3.35 -2.06
CA LEU A 82 15.65 -2.92 -1.05
C LEU A 82 15.52 -4.03 -0.01
N THR A 83 16.05 -3.80 1.18
CA THR A 83 15.73 -4.61 2.36
C THR A 83 14.41 -4.11 2.92
N VAL A 84 13.34 -4.86 2.64
CA VAL A 84 12.03 -4.61 3.25
C VAL A 84 12.10 -5.08 4.70
N LEU A 85 12.17 -4.14 5.63
CA LEU A 85 12.03 -4.43 7.05
C LEU A 85 10.54 -4.53 7.39
N PRO A 86 10.11 -5.55 8.17
CA PRO A 86 8.75 -5.61 8.65
C PRO A 86 8.46 -4.44 9.58
N PRO A 87 7.19 -3.99 9.65
CA PRO A 87 6.79 -2.92 10.55
C PRO A 87 7.09 -3.33 12.01
N PRO A 88 7.63 -2.42 12.84
CA PRO A 88 7.88 -2.72 14.23
C PRO A 88 6.56 -2.98 14.97
N PRO A 89 6.57 -3.85 15.99
CA PRO A 89 5.37 -4.12 16.78
C PRO A 89 4.93 -2.87 17.57
N PRO A 90 3.62 -2.74 17.86
CA PRO A 90 3.12 -1.66 18.71
C PRO A 90 3.68 -1.78 20.15
N MET A 91 4.09 -0.65 20.75
CA MET A 91 4.80 -0.59 22.05
C MET A 91 4.10 -1.28 23.23
N ASN A 92 2.78 -1.48 23.17
CA ASN A 92 1.96 -1.88 24.30
C ASN A 92 1.25 -3.23 24.11
N GLU A 93 1.58 -4.00 23.07
CA GLU A 93 1.07 -5.36 22.98
C GLU A 93 1.95 -6.30 23.82
N PRO A 94 1.35 -7.12 24.70
CA PRO A 94 2.10 -8.07 25.51
C PRO A 94 2.65 -9.14 24.59
N HIS A 95 3.90 -8.98 24.12
CA HIS A 95 4.65 -9.96 23.30
C HIS A 95 3.71 -10.82 22.46
N GLY A 96 2.95 -10.16 21.58
CA GLY A 96 2.09 -10.88 20.65
C GLY A 96 3.02 -11.78 19.86
N ASP A 97 2.97 -13.07 20.16
CA ASP A 97 3.78 -14.08 19.52
C ASP A 97 3.64 -13.85 18.02
N THR A 98 4.70 -13.32 17.41
CA THR A 98 4.78 -13.14 15.97
C THR A 98 5.06 -14.53 15.42
N TRP A 99 4.04 -15.40 15.50
CA TRP A 99 4.00 -16.69 14.85
C TRP A 99 3.90 -16.43 13.35
N PHE A 100 5.01 -16.05 12.74
CA PHE A 100 5.25 -16.33 11.34
C PHE A 100 5.58 -17.82 11.21
N THR A 101 4.62 -18.65 11.59
CA THR A 101 4.61 -20.05 11.22
C THR A 101 4.21 -20.10 9.75
N ASP A 102 4.88 -20.92 8.94
CA ASP A 102 4.53 -21.13 7.53
C ASP A 102 3.00 -21.19 7.35
N THR A 103 2.48 -20.57 6.28
CA THR A 103 1.03 -20.55 5.97
C THR A 103 0.28 -21.87 6.27
N PRO A 104 0.79 -23.09 5.98
CA PRO A 104 0.11 -24.34 6.34
C PRO A 104 0.04 -24.60 7.86
N THR A 105 1.10 -24.28 8.60
CA THR A 105 1.14 -24.46 10.06
C THR A 105 0.17 -23.49 10.76
N GLN A 106 0.07 -22.26 10.26
CA GLN A 106 -0.93 -21.30 10.76
C GLN A 106 -2.36 -21.78 10.51
N GLU A 107 -2.63 -22.32 9.31
CA GLU A 107 -3.95 -22.87 8.97
C GLU A 107 -4.31 -24.04 9.90
N SER A 108 -3.37 -24.96 10.13
CA SER A 108 -3.60 -26.09 11.05
C SER A 108 -3.85 -25.65 12.49
N MET A 109 -3.15 -24.61 12.99
CA MET A 109 -3.41 -24.02 14.31
C MET A 109 -4.80 -23.37 14.38
N SER A 110 -5.21 -22.63 13.35
CA SER A 110 -6.54 -22.03 13.28
C SER A 110 -7.65 -23.10 13.27
N ILE A 111 -7.44 -24.21 12.56
CA ILE A 111 -8.37 -25.35 12.56
C ILE A 111 -8.45 -26.01 13.94
N MET A 112 -7.32 -26.17 14.64
CA MET A 112 -7.32 -26.71 15.99
C MET A 112 -8.08 -25.81 16.96
N ASP A 113 -7.89 -24.50 16.90
CA ASP A 113 -8.62 -23.53 17.74
C ASP A 113 -10.13 -23.61 17.49
N ALA A 114 -10.56 -23.65 16.23
CA ALA A 114 -11.97 -23.81 15.86
C ALA A 114 -12.57 -25.15 16.37
N CYS A 115 -11.81 -26.24 16.34
CA CYS A 115 -12.25 -27.55 16.85
C CYS A 115 -12.37 -27.56 18.39
N LEU A 116 -11.51 -26.81 19.08
CA LEU A 116 -11.50 -26.71 20.54
C LEU A 116 -12.50 -25.68 21.05
N HIS A 117 -12.98 -24.78 20.20
CA HIS A 117 -14.02 -23.82 20.56
C HIS A 117 -15.30 -24.56 20.97
N ASN A 118 -15.69 -24.42 22.24
CA ASN A 118 -16.80 -25.15 22.87
C ASN A 118 -16.68 -26.69 22.82
N LEU A 119 -15.45 -27.22 22.68
CA LEU A 119 -15.16 -28.66 22.65
C LEU A 119 -15.91 -29.42 21.54
N TYR A 120 -16.17 -28.78 20.41
CA TYR A 120 -16.98 -29.34 19.33
C TYR A 120 -16.38 -30.63 18.75
N ASP A 121 -15.06 -30.68 18.52
CA ASP A 121 -14.39 -31.86 17.98
C ASP A 121 -12.94 -32.01 18.49
N VAL A 122 -12.82 -32.53 19.70
CA VAL A 122 -11.52 -32.74 20.37
C VAL A 122 -10.67 -33.81 19.67
N ASN A 123 -11.29 -34.83 19.08
CA ASN A 123 -10.57 -35.94 18.43
C ASN A 123 -9.87 -35.47 17.15
N ARG A 124 -10.54 -34.63 16.36
CA ARG A 124 -9.94 -34.02 15.17
C ARG A 124 -8.79 -33.09 15.52
N ALA A 125 -8.94 -32.25 16.55
CA ALA A 125 -7.85 -31.40 17.03
C ALA A 125 -6.62 -32.22 17.46
N LYS A 126 -6.83 -33.34 18.16
CA LYS A 126 -5.75 -34.26 18.58
C LYS A 126 -5.01 -34.88 17.38
N ASN A 127 -5.73 -35.25 16.33
CA ASN A 127 -5.11 -35.81 15.13
C ASN A 127 -4.26 -34.78 14.38
N ILE A 128 -4.77 -33.55 14.21
CA ILE A 128 -4.04 -32.45 13.57
C ILE A 128 -2.79 -32.11 14.38
N PHE A 129 -2.89 -32.05 15.72
CA PHE A 129 -1.74 -31.87 16.59
C PHE A 129 -0.69 -32.97 16.43
N GLY A 130 -1.13 -34.22 16.25
CA GLY A 130 -0.23 -35.35 15.97
C GLY A 130 0.51 -35.20 14.65
N GLN A 131 -0.14 -34.68 13.61
CA GLN A 131 0.47 -34.43 12.30
C GLN A 131 1.52 -33.31 12.36
N LEU A 132 1.28 -32.26 13.13
CA LEU A 132 2.24 -31.16 13.30
C LEU A 132 3.50 -31.53 14.09
N ARG A 133 3.45 -32.62 14.85
CA ARG A 133 4.55 -33.07 15.70
C ARG A 133 5.53 -34.02 14.98
N GLN A 134 5.10 -34.62 13.87
CA GLN A 134 5.94 -35.50 13.05
C GLN A 134 6.86 -34.69 12.15
#